data_AF-A0A7S2J460-F1
#
_entry.id   AF-A0A7S2J460-F1
#
_cell.length_a   1.000
_cell.length_b   1.000
_cell.length_c   1.000
_cell.angle_alpha   90.00
_cell.angle_beta   90.00
_cell.angle_gamma   90.00
#
_symmetry.space_group_name_H-M   'P 1'
#
loop_
_entity.id
_entity.type
_entity.pdbx_description
1 polymer ?
#
loop_
_entity_poly.entity_id
_entity_poly.type
_entity_poly.pdbx_seq_one_letter_code
_entity_poly.pdbx_strand_id
1 'polypeptide(L)'
;NVIALGPRISCSGALADALDATGAARLAATILKIADTTAGGEGNFQFCASFNVQPGIPFFPAAYHGNGAAPSFAIGCETSALLADALPRAEGDLRVARELLTTVFQEQMRPVEEIARGLAKEHGRAYTGIDASIAPLGTAPPLT
;
A
#
# COMPACT_ATOMS: atom_id res chain seq x y z
N ASN A 1 -11.68 14.19 -16.87
CA ASN A 1 -10.67 13.90 -15.85
C ASN A 1 -11.30 12.86 -14.94
N VAL A 2 -10.75 11.65 -14.81
CA VAL A 2 -11.34 10.57 -13.99
C VAL A 2 -11.50 10.98 -12.52
N ILE A 3 -10.63 11.86 -12.05
CA ILE A 3 -10.71 12.51 -10.72
C ILE A 3 -11.98 13.39 -10.59
N ALA A 4 -12.51 13.92 -11.69
CA ALA A 4 -13.75 14.70 -11.70
C ALA A 4 -15.02 13.82 -11.61
N LEU A 5 -14.90 12.48 -11.65
CA LEU A 5 -16.04 11.58 -11.44
C LEU A 5 -16.46 11.50 -9.97
N GLY A 6 -15.63 12.00 -9.05
CA GLY A 6 -15.98 12.17 -7.64
C GLY A 6 -14.92 11.64 -6.68
N PRO A 7 -15.05 11.93 -5.38
CA PRO A 7 -14.04 11.65 -4.36
C PRO A 7 -13.89 10.14 -4.03
N ARG A 8 -14.75 9.29 -4.58
CA ARG A 8 -14.74 7.83 -4.34
C ARG A 8 -14.14 7.02 -5.50
N ILE A 9 -13.72 7.70 -6.56
CA ILE A 9 -13.11 7.07 -7.73
C ILE A 9 -11.62 7.33 -7.69
N SER A 10 -10.84 6.29 -7.93
CA SER A 10 -9.40 6.40 -8.11
C SER A 10 -8.97 5.49 -9.22
N CYS A 11 -7.82 5.78 -9.79
CA CYS A 11 -7.29 5.01 -10.90
C CYS A 11 -5.78 5.08 -10.94
N SER A 12 -5.19 4.07 -11.55
CA SER A 12 -3.76 4.02 -11.78
C SER A 12 -3.47 3.86 -13.27
N GLY A 13 -2.40 4.51 -13.73
CA GLY A 13 -1.75 4.11 -14.97
C GLY A 13 -0.70 3.06 -14.67
N ALA A 14 -0.97 1.80 -15.04
CA ALA A 14 -0.06 0.69 -14.84
C ALA A 14 0.82 0.47 -16.08
N LEU A 15 2.13 0.59 -15.90
CA LEU A 15 3.14 0.19 -16.88
C LEU A 15 3.54 -1.27 -16.61
N ALA A 16 3.36 -2.13 -17.61
CA ALA A 16 3.68 -3.56 -17.52
C ALA A 16 5.12 -3.82 -18.01
N ASP A 17 5.85 -4.69 -17.28
CA ASP A 17 7.09 -5.43 -17.56
C ASP A 17 8.29 -4.74 -18.27
N ALA A 18 8.08 -3.91 -19.29
CA ALA A 18 9.13 -3.21 -20.02
C ALA A 18 9.15 -1.71 -19.69
N LEU A 19 10.34 -1.12 -19.74
CA LEU A 19 10.53 0.32 -19.67
C LEU A 19 9.86 0.99 -20.89
N ASP A 20 8.67 1.58 -20.69
CA ASP A 20 7.95 2.37 -21.68
C ASP A 20 8.10 3.88 -21.39
N ALA A 21 9.07 4.51 -22.04
CA ALA A 21 9.30 5.95 -21.89
C ALA A 21 8.11 6.80 -22.39
N THR A 22 7.37 6.33 -23.39
CA THR A 22 6.19 7.05 -23.91
C THR A 22 5.05 6.97 -22.91
N GLY A 23 4.79 5.78 -22.37
CA GLY A 23 3.85 5.55 -21.28
C GLY A 23 4.20 6.41 -20.06
N ALA A 24 5.45 6.38 -19.61
CA ALA A 24 5.93 7.19 -18.50
C ALA A 24 5.69 8.70 -18.74
N ALA A 25 6.01 9.21 -19.94
CA ALA A 25 5.77 10.62 -20.28
C ALA A 25 4.27 10.98 -20.26
N ARG A 26 3.39 10.08 -20.70
CA ARG A 26 1.93 10.28 -20.63
C ARG A 26 1.41 10.28 -19.20
N LEU A 27 1.94 9.42 -18.34
CA LEU A 27 1.58 9.39 -16.92
C LEU A 27 2.07 10.65 -16.21
N ALA A 28 3.29 11.11 -16.49
CA ALA A 28 3.79 12.39 -15.99
C ALA A 28 2.90 13.56 -16.43
N ALA A 29 2.52 13.63 -17.71
CA ALA A 29 1.60 14.65 -18.20
C ALA A 29 0.21 14.58 -17.53
N THR A 30 -0.25 13.38 -17.18
CA THR A 30 -1.51 13.18 -16.45
C THR A 30 -1.41 13.71 -15.02
N ILE A 31 -0.33 13.41 -14.31
CA ILE A 31 -0.07 13.91 -12.95
C ILE A 31 -0.01 15.45 -12.92
N LEU A 32 0.70 16.06 -13.87
CA LEU A 32 0.78 17.52 -14.00
C LEU A 32 -0.61 18.12 -14.27
N LYS A 33 -1.37 17.54 -15.19
CA LYS A 33 -2.73 17.99 -15.49
C LYS A 33 -3.66 17.89 -14.29
N ILE A 34 -3.57 16.82 -13.49
CA ILE A 34 -4.37 16.69 -12.26
C ILE A 34 -3.96 17.75 -11.24
N ALA A 35 -2.65 17.98 -11.07
CA ALA A 35 -2.14 19.01 -10.18
C ALA A 35 -2.68 20.40 -10.55
N ASP A 36 -2.64 20.75 -11.84
CA ASP A 36 -3.10 22.05 -12.34
C ASP A 36 -4.63 22.25 -12.25
N THR A 37 -5.40 21.16 -12.18
CA THR A 37 -6.87 21.19 -12.23
C THR A 37 -7.54 20.90 -10.90
N THR A 38 -6.78 20.73 -9.82
CA THR A 38 -7.31 20.49 -8.46
C THR A 38 -6.68 21.43 -7.45
N ALA A 39 -7.45 21.82 -6.43
CA ALA A 39 -6.94 22.69 -5.37
C ALA A 39 -5.74 22.03 -4.68
N GLY A 40 -4.62 22.74 -4.59
CA GLY A 40 -3.38 22.22 -4.00
C GLY A 40 -2.77 21.01 -4.71
N GLY A 41 -3.29 20.60 -5.87
CA GLY A 41 -2.91 19.37 -6.56
C GLY A 41 -3.34 18.07 -5.87
N GLU A 42 -4.24 18.16 -4.89
CA GLU A 42 -4.69 17.03 -4.06
C GLU A 42 -5.40 15.93 -4.85
N GLY A 43 -5.86 16.21 -6.08
CA GLY A 43 -6.41 15.17 -6.96
C GLY A 43 -5.43 14.02 -7.24
N ASN A 44 -4.12 14.25 -7.08
CA ASN A 44 -3.12 13.21 -7.22
C ASN A 44 -3.17 12.15 -6.10
N PHE A 45 -3.90 12.37 -4.99
CA PHE A 45 -4.17 11.30 -4.02
C PHE A 45 -5.10 10.21 -4.58
N GLN A 46 -5.81 10.50 -5.67
CA GLN A 46 -6.71 9.56 -6.36
C GLN A 46 -6.09 8.97 -7.64
N PHE A 47 -4.84 9.33 -7.96
CA PHE A 47 -4.13 8.86 -9.15
C PHE A 47 -2.71 8.39 -8.83
N CYS A 48 -2.26 7.29 -9.42
CA CYS A 48 -0.85 6.93 -9.40
C CYS A 48 -0.35 6.38 -10.73
N ALA A 49 0.93 6.56 -10.98
CA ALA A 49 1.67 5.74 -11.94
C ALA A 49 2.23 4.54 -11.19
N SER A 50 1.98 3.33 -11.69
CA SER A 50 2.55 2.09 -11.14
C SER A 50 3.38 1.36 -12.19
N PHE A 51 4.39 0.63 -11.74
CA PHE A 51 5.23 -0.21 -12.59
C PHE A 51 5.43 -1.55 -11.91
N ASN A 52 5.25 -2.64 -12.65
CA ASN A 52 5.39 -4.01 -12.14
C ASN A 52 4.51 -4.31 -10.90
N VAL A 53 3.33 -3.69 -10.85
CA VAL A 53 2.33 -3.91 -9.79
C VAL A 53 1.29 -4.89 -10.29
N GLN A 54 1.21 -6.04 -9.63
CA GLN A 54 0.24 -7.10 -9.95
C GLN A 54 -1.14 -6.82 -9.31
N PRO A 55 -2.22 -7.45 -9.79
CA PRO A 55 -3.54 -7.32 -9.17
C PRO A 55 -3.55 -7.85 -7.73
N GLY A 56 -4.46 -7.33 -6.91
CA GLY A 56 -4.71 -7.84 -5.56
C GLY A 56 -3.78 -7.29 -4.46
N ILE A 57 -2.91 -6.32 -4.76
CA ILE A 57 -2.14 -5.63 -3.72
C ILE A 57 -3.02 -4.61 -2.97
N PRO A 58 -2.83 -4.42 -1.65
CA PRO A 58 -3.63 -3.48 -0.85
C PRO A 58 -3.02 -2.06 -0.82
N PHE A 59 -2.48 -1.57 -1.94
CA PHE A 59 -1.86 -0.23 -2.04
C PHE A 59 -2.72 0.73 -2.86
N PHE A 60 -3.23 1.79 -2.24
CA PHE A 60 -4.07 2.77 -2.91
C PHE A 60 -3.24 3.93 -3.50
N PRO A 61 -3.54 4.44 -4.72
CA PRO A 61 -4.65 4.07 -5.62
C PRO A 61 -4.30 3.01 -6.68
N ALA A 62 -3.21 2.25 -6.50
CA ALA A 62 -2.80 1.21 -7.44
C ALA A 62 -3.61 -0.09 -7.34
N ALA A 63 -4.37 -0.28 -6.26
CA ALA A 63 -5.10 -1.50 -6.00
C ALA A 63 -6.19 -1.74 -7.05
N TYR A 64 -6.18 -2.93 -7.65
CA TYR A 64 -7.21 -3.38 -8.59
C TYR A 64 -7.45 -4.88 -8.48
N HIS A 65 -8.68 -5.28 -8.83
CA HIS A 65 -9.06 -6.70 -8.91
C HIS A 65 -8.62 -7.29 -10.25
N GLY A 66 -8.06 -8.49 -10.20
CA GLY A 66 -7.68 -9.23 -11.41
C GLY A 66 -8.91 -9.66 -12.21
N ASN A 67 -8.88 -9.48 -13.54
CA ASN A 67 -9.99 -9.93 -14.37
C ASN A 67 -10.21 -11.44 -14.24
N GLY A 68 -11.46 -11.86 -13.96
CA GLY A 68 -11.81 -13.26 -13.75
C GLY A 68 -11.33 -13.89 -12.44
N ALA A 69 -10.68 -13.13 -11.55
CA ALA A 69 -10.28 -13.65 -10.25
C ALA A 69 -11.49 -13.82 -9.31
N ALA A 70 -11.44 -14.84 -8.46
CA ALA A 70 -12.44 -15.04 -7.41
C ALA A 70 -12.39 -13.88 -6.38
N PRO A 71 -13.51 -13.55 -5.71
CA PRO A 71 -13.52 -12.52 -4.68
C PRO A 71 -12.49 -12.79 -3.57
N SER A 72 -11.63 -11.80 -3.32
CA SER A 72 -10.53 -11.88 -2.38
C SER A 72 -10.33 -10.57 -1.61
N PHE A 73 -9.49 -10.61 -0.59
CA PHE A 73 -9.05 -9.43 0.13
C PHE A 73 -7.61 -9.57 0.61
N ALA A 74 -6.91 -8.44 0.71
CA ALA A 74 -5.61 -8.29 1.34
C ALA A 74 -5.69 -7.14 2.36
N ILE A 75 -4.72 -7.08 3.26
CA ILE A 75 -4.66 -6.05 4.31
C ILE A 75 -3.39 -5.22 4.12
N GLY A 76 -3.54 -3.89 4.02
CA GLY A 76 -2.43 -2.95 4.08
C GLY A 76 -2.34 -2.33 5.47
N CYS A 77 -1.15 -2.31 6.06
CA CYS A 77 -0.91 -1.80 7.41
C CYS A 77 0.00 -0.57 7.38
N GLU A 78 -0.26 0.38 8.28
CA GLU A 78 0.62 1.53 8.51
C GLU A 78 1.62 1.19 9.64
N THR A 79 2.81 0.71 9.29
CA THR A 79 3.74 0.08 10.25
C THR A 79 4.86 0.97 10.77
N SER A 80 4.85 2.28 10.49
CA SER A 80 5.94 3.19 10.91
C SER A 80 6.16 3.26 12.43
N ALA A 81 5.13 3.07 13.25
CA ALA A 81 5.28 2.96 14.71
C ALA A 81 6.15 1.77 15.14
N LEU A 82 6.15 0.67 14.38
CA LEU A 82 6.97 -0.51 14.67
C LEU A 82 8.46 -0.21 14.52
N LEU A 83 8.81 0.64 13.56
CA LEU A 83 10.19 1.10 13.38
C LEU A 83 10.61 2.05 14.48
N ALA A 84 9.71 2.97 14.87
CA ALA A 84 9.96 3.94 15.93
C ALA A 84 10.19 3.26 17.28
N ASP A 85 9.57 2.11 17.53
CA ASP A 85 9.83 1.28 18.72
C ASP A 85 11.14 0.48 18.60
N ALA A 86 11.31 -0.28 17.51
CA ALA A 86 12.37 -1.26 17.41
C ALA A 86 13.77 -0.67 17.20
N LEU A 87 13.89 0.41 16.41
CA LEU A 87 15.20 0.95 16.02
C LEU A 87 15.98 1.58 17.19
N PRO A 88 15.38 2.38 18.10
CA PRO A 88 16.12 2.95 19.24
C PRO A 88 16.69 1.88 20.19
N ARG A 89 15.98 0.75 20.35
CA ARG A 89 16.39 -0.39 21.19
C ARG A 89 17.63 -1.12 20.67
N ALA A 90 18.01 -0.88 19.41
CA ALA A 90 19.17 -1.50 18.79
C ALA A 90 20.49 -0.77 19.07
N GLU A 91 20.45 0.45 19.63
CA GLU A 91 21.63 1.26 19.99
C GLU A 91 22.65 1.42 18.83
N GLY A 92 22.17 1.40 17.58
CA GLY A 92 23.00 1.53 16.38
C GLY A 92 23.59 0.22 15.83
N ASP A 93 23.35 -0.93 16.46
CA ASP A 93 23.75 -2.24 15.94
C ASP A 93 22.73 -2.76 14.92
N LEU A 94 23.14 -2.86 13.65
CA LEU A 94 22.28 -3.31 12.54
C LEU A 94 21.82 -4.76 12.67
N ARG A 95 22.62 -5.64 13.27
CA ARG A 95 22.24 -7.04 13.48
C ARG A 95 21.14 -7.11 14.54
N VAL A 96 21.29 -6.37 15.63
CA VAL A 96 20.28 -6.26 16.68
C VAL A 96 19.00 -5.60 16.14
N ALA A 97 19.12 -4.54 15.34
CA ALA A 97 17.99 -3.89 14.69
C ALA A 97 17.19 -4.87 13.81
N ARG A 98 17.86 -5.70 13.02
CA ARG A 98 17.21 -6.73 12.19
C ARG A 98 16.44 -7.74 13.05
N GLU A 99 17.05 -8.22 14.13
CA GLU A 99 16.42 -9.17 15.06
C GLU A 99 15.18 -8.55 15.71
N LEU A 100 15.30 -7.33 16.23
CA LEU A 100 14.19 -6.59 16.86
C LEU A 100 13.05 -6.30 15.88
N LEU A 101 13.36 -5.81 14.68
CA LEU A 101 12.34 -5.56 13.65
C LEU A 101 11.63 -6.85 13.26
N THR A 102 12.36 -7.95 13.10
CA THR A 102 11.75 -9.25 12.78
C THR A 102 10.77 -9.66 13.88
N THR A 103 11.17 -9.56 15.14
CA THR A 103 10.31 -9.91 16.28
C THR A 103 9.08 -9.01 16.34
N VAL A 104 9.25 -7.69 16.34
CA VAL A 104 8.13 -6.73 16.46
C VAL A 104 7.14 -6.90 15.31
N PHE A 105 7.60 -7.04 14.07
CA PHE A 105 6.70 -7.27 12.95
C PHE A 105 5.95 -8.60 13.07
N GLN A 106 6.62 -9.67 13.49
CA GLN A 106 5.98 -10.97 13.66
C GLN A 106 4.95 -10.98 14.80
N GLU A 107 5.21 -10.25 15.88
CA GLU A 107 4.29 -10.12 17.01
C GLU A 107 3.05 -9.33 16.63
N GLN A 108 3.21 -8.26 15.84
CA GLN A 108 2.11 -7.36 15.48
C GLN A 108 1.30 -7.84 14.26
N MET A 109 1.94 -8.48 13.27
CA MET A 109 1.25 -8.90 12.05
C MET A 109 0.55 -10.26 12.20
N ARG A 110 1.04 -11.15 13.06
CA ARG A 110 0.48 -12.50 13.20
C ARG A 110 -0.97 -12.53 13.68
N PRO A 111 -1.38 -11.75 14.71
CA PRO A 111 -2.78 -11.70 15.10
C PRO A 111 -3.70 -11.20 13.97
N VAL A 112 -3.23 -10.22 13.19
CA VAL A 112 -3.97 -9.70 12.03
C VAL A 112 -4.15 -10.78 10.97
N GLU A 113 -3.08 -11.52 10.65
CA GLU A 113 -3.13 -12.62 9.70
C GLU A 113 -4.06 -13.76 10.16
N GLU A 114 -4.03 -14.13 11.45
CA GLU A 114 -4.89 -15.16 12.03
C GLU A 114 -6.37 -14.79 11.90
N ILE A 115 -6.72 -13.54 12.23
CA ILE A 115 -8.09 -13.01 12.07
C ILE A 115 -8.50 -13.03 10.59
N ALA A 116 -7.63 -12.57 9.69
CA ALA A 116 -7.90 -12.56 8.26
C ALA A 116 -8.15 -13.97 7.71
N ARG A 117 -7.35 -14.95 8.13
CA ARG A 117 -7.55 -16.37 7.76
C ARG A 117 -8.86 -16.92 8.30
N GLY A 118 -9.27 -16.52 9.50
CA GLY A 118 -10.59 -16.84 10.08
C GLY A 118 -11.74 -16.32 9.21
N LEU A 119 -11.71 -15.04 8.86
CA LEU A 119 -12.72 -14.39 8.01
C LEU A 119 -12.78 -15.00 6.61
N ALA A 120 -11.62 -15.32 6.03
CA ALA A 120 -11.53 -16.00 4.74
C ALA A 120 -12.27 -17.35 4.75
N LYS A 121 -12.07 -18.14 5.81
CA LYS A 121 -12.74 -19.43 6.00
C LYS A 121 -14.24 -19.25 6.23
N GLU A 122 -14.64 -18.32 7.08
CA GLU A 122 -16.05 -18.07 7.42
C GLU A 122 -16.87 -17.63 6.21
N HIS A 123 -16.33 -16.72 5.39
CA HIS A 123 -17.07 -16.12 4.29
C HIS A 123 -16.80 -16.76 2.92
N GLY A 124 -15.98 -17.81 2.86
CA GLY A 124 -15.60 -18.44 1.58
C GLY A 124 -14.91 -17.47 0.63
N ARG A 125 -14.03 -16.62 1.15
CA ARG A 125 -13.25 -15.62 0.40
C ARG A 125 -11.77 -15.94 0.49
N ALA A 126 -11.00 -15.58 -0.53
CA ALA A 126 -9.55 -15.76 -0.48
C ALA A 126 -8.89 -14.60 0.27
N TYR A 127 -8.10 -14.90 1.29
CA TYR A 127 -7.14 -13.96 1.86
C TYR A 127 -5.82 -14.04 1.08
N THR A 128 -5.42 -12.94 0.45
CA THR A 128 -4.28 -12.91 -0.48
C THR A 128 -2.99 -12.36 0.14
N GLY A 129 -3.04 -11.88 1.39
CA GLY A 129 -1.84 -11.52 2.15
C GLY A 129 -1.94 -10.21 2.92
N ILE A 130 -0.83 -9.86 3.56
CA ILE A 130 -0.63 -8.63 4.32
C ILE A 130 0.53 -7.85 3.73
N ASP A 131 0.31 -6.57 3.47
CA ASP A 131 1.36 -5.61 3.17
C ASP A 131 1.73 -4.87 4.46
N ALA A 132 2.91 -5.20 4.99
CA ALA A 132 3.48 -4.58 6.18
C ALA A 132 4.45 -3.45 5.83
N SER A 133 4.42 -2.95 4.59
CA SER A 133 5.24 -1.82 4.13
C SER A 133 5.19 -0.64 5.08
N ILE A 134 6.30 0.06 5.18
CA ILE A 134 6.43 1.24 6.02
C ILE A 134 5.63 2.37 5.35
N ALA A 135 4.43 2.62 5.87
CA ALA A 135 3.62 3.76 5.50
C ALA A 135 3.61 4.81 6.64
N PRO A 136 3.55 6.11 6.31
CA PRO A 136 3.50 7.16 7.31
C PRO A 136 2.24 7.02 8.17
N LEU A 137 2.43 6.93 9.48
CA LEU A 137 1.37 7.01 10.47
C LEU A 137 1.40 8.45 10.99
N GLY A 138 0.81 9.40 10.26
CA GLY A 138 0.72 10.83 10.61
C GLY A 138 1.63 11.29 11.77
N THR A 139 1.06 11.44 12.97
CA THR A 139 1.81 11.35 14.23
C THR A 139 1.68 9.93 14.80
N ALA A 140 2.78 9.20 14.95
CA ALA A 140 2.74 7.84 15.48
C ALA A 140 2.62 7.86 17.02
N PRO A 141 1.49 7.43 17.62
CA PRO A 141 1.44 7.20 19.07
C PRO A 141 2.37 6.01 19.43
N PRO A 142 2.92 5.98 20.65
CA PRO A 142 3.73 4.85 21.12
C PRO A 142 2.90 3.56 21.12
N LEU A 143 3.56 2.44 20.81
CA LEU A 143 2.94 1.11 20.90
C LEU A 143 2.62 0.84 22.39
N THR A 144 1.34 0.68 22.70
CA THR A 144 0.85 0.30 24.04
C THR A 144 0.89 -1.19 24.24
#